data_AF-A0A318RCJ8-F1
#
_entry.id   AF-A0A318RCJ8-F1
#
_cell.length_a   1.000
_cell.length_b   1.000
_cell.length_c   1.000
_cell.angle_alpha   90.00
_cell.angle_beta   90.00
_cell.angle_gamma   90.00
#
_symmetry.space_group_name_H-M   'P 1'
#
loop_
_entity.id
_entity.type
_entity.pdbx_description
1 polymer ?
#
loop_
_entity_poly.entity_id
_entity_poly.type
_entity_poly.pdbx_seq_one_letter_code
_entity_poly.pdbx_strand_id
1 'polypeptide(L)'
;MVLQLRRNGRGPSAQPGERGFRVRGDRTLTQLVIAAADAGRDKPAVINRDNNYAVSFGELKARAQSAAIAMSSESGIDDSALTVALMTAVPGLAVSGPKGLADTLTAIRIQAMMVLAEPQQV
;
A
#
# COMPACT_ATOMS: atom_id res chain seq x y z
N MET A 1 55.04 -18.96 -36.53
CA MET A 1 53.76 -18.21 -36.44
C MET A 1 53.24 -18.38 -35.01
N VAL A 2 53.99 -17.91 -34.01
CA VAL A 2 53.89 -16.65 -33.25
C VAL A 2 52.51 -16.38 -32.62
N LEU A 3 52.45 -16.76 -31.35
CA LEU A 3 51.51 -16.43 -30.27
C LEU A 3 51.12 -14.93 -30.22
N GLN A 4 49.82 -14.63 -30.13
CA GLN A 4 49.31 -13.33 -29.63
C GLN A 4 48.68 -13.58 -28.24
N LEU A 5 49.19 -13.07 -27.12
CA LEU A 5 49.28 -11.70 -26.55
C LEU A 5 48.02 -11.22 -25.80
N ARG A 6 48.25 -10.88 -24.52
CA ARG A 6 47.53 -9.97 -23.58
C ARG A 6 46.34 -10.55 -22.82
N ARG A 7 46.07 -10.19 -21.55
CA ARG A 7 46.79 -9.68 -20.36
C ARG A 7 45.68 -9.63 -19.29
N ASN A 8 45.96 -10.05 -18.06
CA ASN A 8 45.05 -9.96 -16.91
C ASN A 8 44.59 -8.52 -16.62
N GLY A 9 43.33 -8.36 -16.19
CA GLY A 9 42.75 -7.07 -15.78
C GLY A 9 41.39 -7.17 -15.07
N ARG A 10 41.41 -7.67 -13.82
CA ARG A 10 40.64 -7.23 -12.64
C ARG A 10 39.50 -6.19 -12.83
N GLY A 11 38.28 -6.51 -12.37
CA GLY A 11 37.28 -5.51 -11.96
C GLY A 11 35.82 -5.98 -12.04
N PRO A 12 34.97 -5.75 -11.00
CA PRO A 12 33.63 -6.32 -10.91
C PRO A 12 32.63 -5.51 -11.73
N SER A 13 31.89 -6.16 -12.63
CA SER A 13 30.75 -5.51 -13.28
C SER A 13 29.59 -5.40 -12.29
N ALA A 14 29.58 -4.25 -11.61
CA ALA A 14 28.44 -3.52 -11.08
C ALA A 14 27.07 -4.22 -11.18
N GLN A 15 26.64 -4.79 -10.06
CA GLN A 15 25.34 -4.58 -9.42
C GLN A 15 24.22 -4.01 -10.33
N PRO A 16 23.19 -4.80 -10.70
CA PRO A 16 21.93 -4.21 -11.10
C PRO A 16 21.20 -3.80 -9.81
N GLY A 17 21.45 -2.56 -9.40
CA GLY A 17 20.68 -1.81 -8.40
C GLY A 17 19.26 -1.49 -8.87
N GLU A 18 18.50 -2.50 -9.28
CA GLU A 18 17.10 -2.36 -9.73
C GLU A 18 16.12 -3.19 -8.90
N ARG A 19 16.52 -3.70 -7.72
CA ARG A 19 15.59 -4.41 -6.82
C ARG A 19 14.71 -3.49 -5.96
N GLY A 20 14.92 -2.18 -5.99
CA GLY A 20 14.20 -1.23 -5.12
C GLY A 20 12.88 -0.69 -5.66
N PHE A 21 12.72 -0.60 -6.99
CA PHE A 21 11.63 0.18 -7.58
C PHE A 21 10.51 -0.65 -8.21
N ARG A 22 10.76 -1.88 -8.67
CA ARG A 22 9.70 -2.70 -9.32
C ARG A 22 8.78 -3.43 -8.34
N VAL A 23 9.20 -3.71 -7.11
CA VAL A 23 8.35 -4.37 -6.09
C VAL A 23 7.29 -3.41 -5.51
N ARG A 24 7.40 -2.10 -5.76
CA ARG A 24 6.43 -1.10 -5.29
C ARG A 24 5.16 -1.05 -6.15
N GLY A 25 5.22 -1.55 -7.40
CA GLY A 25 4.10 -1.49 -8.37
C GLY A 25 3.05 -2.59 -8.21
N ASP A 26 3.43 -3.78 -7.73
CA ASP A 26 2.57 -4.98 -7.72
C ASP A 26 1.86 -5.27 -6.39
N ARG A 27 2.00 -4.41 -5.38
CA ARG A 27 1.27 -4.60 -4.12
C ARG A 27 -0.22 -4.36 -4.33
N THR A 28 -1.04 -5.29 -3.85
CA THR A 28 -2.49 -5.09 -3.78
C THR A 28 -2.81 -3.91 -2.86
N LEU A 29 -3.98 -3.29 -3.02
CA LEU A 29 -4.37 -2.20 -2.14
C LEU A 29 -4.39 -2.63 -0.68
N THR A 30 -4.88 -3.84 -0.41
CA THR A 30 -4.87 -4.44 0.92
C THR A 30 -3.46 -4.56 1.51
N GLN A 31 -2.48 -5.00 0.73
CA GLN A 31 -1.08 -5.05 1.18
C GLN A 31 -0.52 -3.65 1.46
N LEU A 32 -0.89 -2.64 0.66
CA LEU A 32 -0.47 -1.26 0.89
C LEU A 32 -1.08 -0.68 2.17
N VAL A 33 -2.36 -0.94 2.43
CA VAL A 33 -3.06 -0.50 3.65
C VAL A 33 -2.43 -1.14 4.88
N ILE A 34 -2.16 -2.45 4.85
CA ILE A 34 -1.52 -3.15 5.97
C ILE A 34 -0.12 -2.58 6.23
N ALA A 35 0.69 -2.45 5.18
CA ALA A 35 2.05 -1.93 5.32
C ALA A 35 2.07 -0.46 5.81
N ALA A 36 1.16 0.38 5.32
CA ALA A 36 1.05 1.77 5.76
C ALA A 36 0.56 1.86 7.22
N ALA A 37 -0.34 0.98 7.65
CA ALA A 37 -0.77 0.90 9.05
C ALA A 37 0.37 0.47 9.99
N ASP A 38 1.24 -0.42 9.52
CA ASP A 38 2.41 -0.87 10.30
C ASP A 38 3.51 0.21 10.37
N ALA A 39 3.67 1.01 9.31
CA ALA A 39 4.65 2.10 9.25
C ALA A 39 4.18 3.40 9.93
N GLY A 40 2.88 3.69 9.87
CA GLY A 40 2.30 4.96 10.31
C GLY A 40 0.83 4.80 10.69
N ARG A 41 0.57 4.10 11.79
CA ARG A 41 -0.78 3.76 12.28
C ARG A 41 -1.75 4.94 12.31
N ASP A 42 -1.30 6.09 12.79
CA ASP A 42 -2.15 7.27 12.98
C ASP A 42 -2.19 8.19 11.74
N LYS A 43 -1.46 7.84 10.68
CA LYS A 43 -1.50 8.60 9.42
C LYS A 43 -2.85 8.40 8.73
N PRO A 44 -3.40 9.44 8.08
CA PRO A 44 -4.71 9.37 7.45
C PRO A 44 -4.69 8.47 6.20
N ALA A 45 -5.59 7.50 6.15
CA ALA A 45 -5.88 6.68 4.97
C ALA A 45 -6.94 7.33 4.08
N VAL A 46 -8.00 7.88 4.69
CA VAL A 46 -9.08 8.60 4.03
C VAL A 46 -9.24 9.95 4.71
N ILE A 47 -9.39 11.01 3.92
CA ILE A 47 -9.70 12.36 4.40
C ILE A 47 -10.90 12.84 3.59
N ASN A 48 -12.02 13.08 4.26
CA ASN A 48 -13.16 13.79 3.70
C ASN A 48 -13.16 15.21 4.28
N ARG A 49 -12.86 16.20 3.43
CA ARG A 49 -12.73 17.60 3.83
C ARG A 49 -14.09 18.26 4.08
N ASP A 50 -15.15 17.74 3.47
CA ASP A 50 -16.47 18.37 3.51
C ASP A 50 -17.16 18.17 4.87
N ASN A 51 -16.84 17.09 5.58
CA ASN A 51 -17.41 16.76 6.89
C ASN A 51 -16.35 16.63 8.01
N ASN A 52 -15.13 17.09 7.76
CA ASN A 52 -13.99 16.98 8.67
C ASN A 52 -13.78 15.55 9.21
N TYR A 53 -14.05 14.55 8.38
CA TYR A 53 -13.93 13.14 8.72
C TYR A 53 -12.61 12.58 8.20
N ALA A 54 -11.89 11.87 9.06
CA ALA A 54 -10.67 11.16 8.68
C ALA A 54 -10.68 9.76 9.27
N VAL A 55 -10.15 8.80 8.51
CA VAL A 55 -9.88 7.43 8.96
C VAL A 55 -8.40 7.20 8.84
N SER A 56 -7.74 6.77 9.92
CA SER A 56 -6.33 6.44 9.91
C SER A 56 -6.06 5.06 9.29
N PHE A 57 -4.84 4.78 8.87
CA PHE A 57 -4.47 3.44 8.39
C PHE A 57 -4.65 2.36 9.46
N GLY A 58 -4.35 2.67 10.72
CA GLY A 58 -4.56 1.77 11.84
C GLY A 58 -6.04 1.45 12.07
N GLU A 59 -6.91 2.46 11.99
CA GLU A 59 -8.34 2.28 12.11
C GLU A 59 -8.91 1.49 10.93
N LEU A 60 -8.49 1.83 9.71
CA LEU A 60 -8.92 1.12 8.50
C LEU A 60 -8.51 -0.36 8.53
N LYS A 61 -7.27 -0.67 8.95
CA LYS A 61 -6.80 -2.05 9.13
C LYS A 61 -7.61 -2.79 10.18
N ALA A 62 -7.89 -2.17 11.34
CA ALA A 62 -8.69 -2.79 12.39
C ALA A 62 -10.12 -3.10 11.92
N ARG A 63 -10.77 -2.16 11.23
CA ARG A 63 -12.11 -2.38 10.66
C ARG A 63 -12.12 -3.47 9.58
N ALA A 64 -11.11 -3.49 8.71
CA ALA A 64 -10.95 -4.55 7.71
C ALA A 64 -10.71 -5.92 8.36
N GLN A 65 -9.97 -5.98 9.47
CA GLN A 65 -9.80 -7.21 10.24
C GLN A 65 -11.11 -7.68 10.88
N SER A 66 -11.89 -6.77 11.48
CA SER A 66 -13.21 -7.11 12.02
C SER A 66 -14.16 -7.60 10.92
N ALA A 67 -14.14 -6.98 9.74
CA ALA A 67 -14.93 -7.42 8.60
C ALA A 67 -14.51 -8.83 8.12
N ALA A 68 -13.22 -9.09 8.00
CA ALA A 68 -12.70 -10.41 7.63
C ALA A 68 -13.13 -11.51 8.61
N ILE A 69 -13.09 -11.22 9.92
CA ILE A 69 -13.57 -12.15 10.96
C ILE A 69 -15.08 -12.40 10.83
N ALA A 70 -15.87 -11.34 10.64
CA ALA A 70 -17.32 -11.46 10.48
C ALA A 70 -17.72 -12.23 9.21
N MET A 71 -16.89 -12.17 8.18
CA MET A 71 -17.07 -12.88 6.91
C MET A 71 -16.49 -14.30 6.92
N SER A 72 -15.91 -14.75 8.05
CA SER A 72 -15.21 -16.03 8.18
C SER A 72 -14.11 -16.23 7.11
N SER A 73 -13.39 -15.15 6.79
CA SER A 73 -12.34 -15.18 5.77
C SER A 73 -11.12 -15.97 6.27
N GLU A 74 -10.84 -17.13 5.68
CA GLU A 74 -9.73 -18.01 6.08
C GLU A 74 -8.34 -17.41 5.82
N SER A 75 -8.25 -16.42 4.92
CA SER A 75 -6.99 -15.83 4.45
C SER A 75 -6.59 -14.52 5.14
N GLY A 76 -7.36 -14.08 6.16
CA GLY A 76 -7.15 -12.79 6.82
C GLY A 76 -7.82 -11.64 6.07
N ILE A 77 -7.22 -10.44 6.13
CA ILE A 77 -7.77 -9.26 5.45
C ILE A 77 -7.57 -9.42 3.95
N ASP A 78 -8.68 -9.54 3.21
CA ASP A 78 -8.74 -9.58 1.75
C ASP A 78 -9.40 -8.30 1.19
N ASP A 79 -9.41 -8.17 -0.14
CA ASP A 79 -9.99 -6.99 -0.81
C ASP A 79 -11.50 -6.85 -0.53
N SER A 80 -12.20 -7.96 -0.29
CA SER A 80 -13.61 -7.96 0.09
C SER A 80 -13.82 -7.34 1.47
N ALA A 81 -13.06 -7.80 2.48
CA ALA A 81 -13.10 -7.25 3.83
C ALA A 81 -12.69 -5.77 3.86
N LEU A 82 -11.68 -5.38 3.06
CA LEU A 82 -11.29 -3.97 2.91
C LEU A 82 -12.43 -3.13 2.31
N THR A 83 -13.12 -3.66 1.29
CA THR A 83 -14.26 -2.99 0.67
C THR A 83 -15.40 -2.80 1.67
N VAL A 84 -15.74 -3.83 2.44
CA VAL A 84 -16.76 -3.75 3.50
C VAL A 84 -16.36 -2.73 4.57
N ALA A 85 -15.10 -2.73 4.99
CA ALA A 85 -14.58 -1.75 5.94
C ALA A 85 -14.71 -0.32 5.39
N LEU A 86 -14.40 -0.08 4.12
CA LEU A 86 -14.54 1.25 3.52
C LEU A 86 -16.00 1.69 3.42
N MET A 87 -16.88 0.81 2.97
CA MET A 87 -18.31 1.12 2.80
C MET A 87 -19.01 1.40 4.12
N THR A 88 -18.52 0.83 5.23
CA THR A 88 -19.03 1.10 6.58
C THR A 88 -18.31 2.26 7.27
N ALA A 89 -17.04 2.49 6.93
CA ALA A 89 -16.22 3.50 7.56
C ALA A 89 -16.42 4.89 6.99
N VAL A 90 -16.56 5.02 5.68
CA VAL A 90 -16.54 6.32 5.00
C VAL A 90 -17.99 6.77 4.75
N PRO A 91 -18.48 7.80 5.46
CA PRO A 91 -19.84 8.30 5.28
C PRO A 91 -20.08 8.72 3.83
N GLY A 92 -21.21 8.29 3.27
CA GLY A 92 -21.62 8.62 1.91
C GLY A 92 -20.95 7.79 0.81
N LEU A 93 -19.92 6.99 1.11
CA LEU A 93 -19.20 6.22 0.09
C LEU A 93 -20.09 5.22 -0.65
N ALA A 94 -21.00 4.55 0.08
CA ALA A 94 -21.97 3.64 -0.51
C ALA A 94 -22.95 4.33 -1.48
N VAL A 95 -23.16 5.64 -1.32
CA VAL A 95 -24.09 6.44 -2.14
C VAL A 95 -23.39 7.11 -3.32
N SER A 96 -22.07 7.32 -3.23
CA SER A 96 -21.25 7.94 -4.28
C SER A 96 -21.07 7.09 -5.55
N GLY A 97 -21.54 5.83 -5.53
CA GLY A 97 -21.47 4.91 -6.65
C GLY A 97 -20.04 4.47 -7.03
N PRO A 98 -19.88 3.76 -8.16
CA PRO A 98 -18.61 3.14 -8.53
C PRO A 98 -17.46 4.13 -8.72
N LYS A 99 -17.75 5.33 -9.24
CA LYS A 99 -16.75 6.38 -9.44
C LYS A 99 -16.20 6.89 -8.10
N GLY A 100 -17.08 7.20 -7.14
CA GLY A 100 -16.63 7.67 -5.81
C GLY A 100 -15.85 6.60 -5.04
N LEU A 101 -16.20 5.32 -5.20
CA LEU A 101 -15.41 4.22 -4.66
C LEU A 101 -14.02 4.16 -5.30
N ALA A 102 -13.93 4.20 -6.64
CA ALA A 102 -12.66 4.17 -7.36
C ALA A 102 -11.74 5.35 -6.99
N ASP A 103 -12.30 6.56 -6.85
CA ASP A 103 -11.56 7.76 -6.42
C ASP A 103 -11.03 7.58 -4.99
N THR A 104 -11.83 7.01 -4.09
CA THR A 104 -11.43 6.72 -2.70
C THR A 104 -10.31 5.68 -2.64
N LEU A 105 -10.42 4.58 -3.39
CA LEU A 105 -9.38 3.55 -3.45
C LEU A 105 -8.06 4.11 -4.02
N THR A 106 -8.16 4.99 -5.03
CA THR A 106 -7.00 5.68 -5.60
C THR A 106 -6.35 6.62 -4.58
N ALA A 107 -7.15 7.40 -3.85
CA ALA A 107 -6.66 8.28 -2.80
C ALA A 107 -5.95 7.50 -1.68
N ILE A 108 -6.53 6.40 -1.21
CA ILE A 108 -5.92 5.52 -0.20
C ILE A 108 -4.57 4.99 -0.69
N ARG A 109 -4.49 4.57 -1.96
CA ARG A 109 -3.24 4.10 -2.57
C ARG A 109 -2.15 5.18 -2.52
N ILE A 110 -2.49 6.40 -2.91
CA ILE A 110 -1.56 7.54 -2.89
C ILE A 110 -1.09 7.82 -1.45
N GLN A 111 -2.02 7.89 -0.49
CA GLN A 111 -1.67 8.12 0.92
C GLN A 111 -0.77 7.02 1.48
N ALA A 112 -1.06 5.75 1.16
CA ALA A 112 -0.25 4.63 1.61
C ALA A 112 1.18 4.72 1.05
N MET A 113 1.31 5.10 -0.23
CA MET A 113 2.62 5.31 -0.85
C MET A 113 3.39 6.47 -0.22
N MET A 114 2.70 7.54 0.20
CA MET A 114 3.32 8.65 0.91
C MET A 114 3.85 8.20 2.28
N VAL A 115 3.03 7.54 3.09
CA VAL A 115 3.43 7.02 4.41
C VAL A 115 4.61 6.06 4.29
N LEU A 116 4.60 5.17 3.30
CA LEU A 116 5.68 4.21 3.06
C LEU A 116 6.94 4.84 2.44
N ALA A 117 6.87 6.09 1.98
CA ALA A 117 8.01 6.83 1.45
C ALA A 117 8.61 7.79 2.48
N GLU A 118 7.92 8.09 3.59
CA GLU A 118 8.49 8.87 4.68
C GLU A 118 9.68 8.12 5.29
N PRO A 119 10.88 8.73 5.36
CA PRO A 119 12.01 8.09 6.01
C PRO A 119 11.67 7.93 7.50
N GLN A 120 11.78 6.70 8.02
CA GLN A 120 11.65 6.43 9.46
C GLN A 120 12.65 7.33 10.19
N GLN A 121 12.17 8.40 10.81
CA GLN A 121 12.96 9.18 11.75
C GLN A 121 13.06 8.34 13.02
N VAL A 122 14.14 7.57 13.10
CA VAL A 122 14.65 6.91 14.32
C VAL A 122 15.30 7.93 15.24
#